data_AF-A0A7J7JLM5-F1
#
_entry.id   AF-A0A7J7JLM5-F1
#
_cell.length_a   1.000
_cell.length_b   1.000
_cell.length_c   1.000
_cell.angle_alpha   90.00
_cell.angle_beta   90.00
_cell.angle_gamma   90.00
#
_symmetry.space_group_name_H-M   'P 1'
#
loop_
_entity.id
_entity.type
_entity.pdbx_description
1 polymer ?
#
loop_
_entity_poly.entity_id
_entity_poly.type
_entity_poly.pdbx_seq_one_letter_code
_entity_poly.pdbx_strand_id
1 'polypeptide(L)'
;MRKPPFHGNHSLQSNGQFLQIDIIDTAAWNEFAAMQSLFVKRAHLVLVVYDVTSPSWRKSLQNIIKGVRDIKADADIVVIGNKCDKLKKGA
;
A
#
# COMPACT_ATOMS: atom_id res chain seq x y z
N MET A 1 1.51 -13.69 15.74
CA MET A 1 0.71 -14.50 14.80
C MET A 1 0.63 -13.72 13.49
N ARG A 2 1.14 -14.26 12.38
CA ARG A 2 1.27 -13.57 11.09
C ARG A 2 -0.06 -13.64 10.33
N LYS A 3 -0.58 -12.50 9.83
CA LYS A 3 -1.82 -12.48 9.05
C LYS A 3 -1.48 -12.77 7.58
N PRO A 4 -2.15 -13.73 6.91
CA PRO A 4 -2.05 -13.90 5.47
C PRO A 4 -2.56 -12.64 4.74
N PRO A 5 -2.23 -12.45 3.46
CA PRO A 5 -2.76 -11.36 2.66
C PRO A 5 -4.29 -11.34 2.72
N PHE A 6 -4.89 -10.29 3.27
CA PHE A 6 -6.33 -10.18 3.35
C PHE A 6 -6.85 -9.70 1.99
N HIS A 7 -7.80 -10.45 1.43
CA HIS A 7 -8.59 -10.01 0.28
C HIS A 7 -9.94 -9.52 0.79
N GLY A 8 -10.18 -8.22 0.67
CA GLY A 8 -11.46 -7.60 0.96
C GLY A 8 -12.13 -7.14 -0.33
N ASN A 9 -13.36 -7.56 -0.57
CA ASN A 9 -14.18 -7.01 -1.65
C ASN A 9 -15.14 -5.97 -1.06
N HIS A 10 -15.14 -4.77 -1.64
CA HIS A 10 -15.99 -3.67 -1.22
C HIS A 10 -16.73 -3.09 -2.42
N SER A 11 -18.00 -2.73 -2.24
CA SER A 11 -18.77 -2.00 -3.23
C SER A 11 -18.96 -0.56 -2.76
N LEU A 12 -18.56 0.41 -3.57
CA LEU A 12 -18.78 1.84 -3.32
C LEU A 12 -19.63 2.44 -4.42
N GLN A 13 -20.40 3.47 -4.08
CA GLN A 13 -21.09 4.29 -5.07
C GLN A 13 -20.43 5.67 -5.12
N SER A 14 -20.07 6.13 -6.32
CA SER A 14 -19.49 7.45 -6.56
C SER A 14 -19.98 7.99 -7.90
N ASN A 15 -20.42 9.25 -7.93
CA ASN A 15 -20.96 9.90 -9.13
C ASN A 15 -22.05 9.10 -9.87
N GLY A 16 -22.91 8.40 -9.12
CA GLY A 16 -23.96 7.54 -9.67
C GLY A 16 -23.49 6.20 -10.22
N GLN A 17 -22.20 5.88 -10.16
CA GLN A 17 -21.63 4.61 -10.58
C GLN A 17 -21.33 3.70 -9.39
N PHE A 18 -21.49 2.39 -9.59
CA PHE A 18 -21.04 1.37 -8.64
C PHE A 18 -19.63 0.90 -8.99
N LEU A 19 -18.74 0.93 -8.00
CA LEU A 19 -17.36 0.48 -8.11
C LEU A 19 -17.14 -0.71 -7.18
N GLN A 20 -16.67 -1.82 -7.74
CA GLN A 20 -16.16 -2.94 -6.95
C GLN A 20 -14.65 -2.75 -6.75
N ILE A 21 -14.23 -2.84 -5.48
CA ILE A 21 -12.85 -2.65 -5.06
C ILE A 21 -12.37 -3.92 -4.39
N ASP A 22 -11.37 -4.56 -5.02
CA ASP A 22 -10.61 -5.65 -4.43
C ASP A 22 -9.36 -5.08 -3.75
N ILE A 23 -9.32 -5.15 -2.43
CA ILE A 23 -8.19 -4.72 -1.62
C ILE A 23 -7.37 -5.95 -1.27
N ILE A 24 -6.09 -5.90 -1.62
CA ILE A 24 -5.10 -6.92 -1.26
C ILE A 24 -4.17 -6.30 -0.22
N ASP A 25 -4.38 -6.64 1.04
CA ASP A 25 -3.43 -6.30 2.10
C ASP A 25 -2.19 -7.19 1.95
N THR A 26 -1.01 -6.60 1.82
CA THR A 26 0.24 -7.33 1.57
C THR A 26 1.06 -7.45 2.85
N ALA A 27 1.72 -8.59 3.05
CA ALA A 27 2.83 -8.67 3.99
C ALA A 27 3.97 -7.70 3.60
N ALA A 28 4.96 -7.52 4.48
CA ALA A 28 6.05 -6.58 4.25
C ALA A 28 6.73 -6.80 2.87
N TRP A 29 7.19 -5.69 2.27
CA TRP A 29 7.71 -5.63 0.89
C TRP A 29 8.83 -6.63 0.56
N ASN A 30 9.50 -7.26 1.52
CA ASN A 30 10.58 -8.21 1.28
C ASN A 30 10.24 -9.66 1.60
N GLU A 31 9.04 -9.96 2.09
CA GLU A 31 8.74 -11.31 2.58
C GLU A 31 8.37 -12.30 1.47
N PHE A 32 7.74 -11.84 0.37
CA PHE A 32 7.25 -12.71 -0.72
C PHE A 32 7.33 -12.05 -2.11
N ALA A 33 8.54 -11.87 -2.63
CA ALA A 33 8.79 -11.13 -3.89
C ALA A 33 7.98 -11.63 -5.11
N ALA A 34 7.82 -12.95 -5.27
CA ALA A 34 7.06 -13.51 -6.38
C ALA A 34 5.57 -13.15 -6.33
N MET A 35 4.95 -13.20 -5.14
CA MET A 35 3.54 -12.83 -4.96
C MET A 35 3.31 -11.33 -5.16
N GLN A 36 4.26 -10.50 -4.70
CA GLN A 36 4.18 -9.05 -4.89
C GLN A 36 4.19 -8.67 -6.36
N SER A 37 5.04 -9.30 -7.19
CA SER A 37 5.05 -9.03 -8.63
C SER A 37 3.69 -9.31 -9.26
N LEU A 38 3.03 -10.40 -8.87
CA LEU A 38 1.70 -10.74 -9.37
C LEU A 38 0.65 -9.70 -8.94
N PHE A 39 0.65 -9.29 -7.68
CA PHE A 39 -0.32 -8.30 -7.16
C PHE A 39 -0.11 -6.92 -7.79
N VAL A 40 1.14 -6.45 -7.85
CA VAL A 40 1.48 -5.14 -8.44
C VAL A 40 1.14 -5.10 -9.94
N LYS A 41 1.40 -6.18 -10.70
CA LYS A 41 1.02 -6.25 -12.12
C LYS A 41 -0.49 -6.10 -12.34
N ARG A 42 -1.30 -6.66 -11.45
CA ARG A 42 -2.77 -6.63 -11.53
C ARG A 42 -3.39 -5.40 -10.88
N ALA A 43 -2.65 -4.66 -10.06
CA ALA A 43 -3.17 -3.53 -9.32
C ALA A 43 -3.52 -2.36 -10.26
N HIS A 44 -4.72 -1.81 -10.07
CA HIS A 44 -5.11 -0.52 -10.62
C HIS A 44 -4.48 0.63 -9.83
N LEU A 45 -4.39 0.46 -8.49
CA LEU A 45 -3.84 1.44 -7.57
C LEU A 45 -2.97 0.73 -6.53
N VAL A 46 -1.80 1.30 -6.23
CA VAL A 46 -0.91 0.83 -5.18
C VAL A 46 -0.87 1.84 -4.04
N LEU A 47 -1.27 1.42 -2.84
CA LEU A 47 -1.16 2.23 -1.63
C LEU A 47 0.15 1.91 -0.91
N VAL A 48 1.04 2.90 -0.79
CA VAL A 48 2.28 2.75 -0.02
C VAL A 48 2.15 3.48 1.31
N VAL A 49 1.94 2.70 2.35
CA VAL A 49 1.65 3.20 3.70
C VAL A 49 2.91 3.16 4.56
N TYR A 50 3.25 4.26 5.24
CA TYR A 50 4.39 4.32 6.15
C TYR A 50 4.01 4.88 7.53
N ASP A 51 4.76 4.52 8.57
CA ASP A 51 4.61 5.10 9.90
C ASP A 51 5.34 6.45 9.96
N VAL A 52 4.59 7.54 10.18
CA VAL A 52 5.14 8.91 10.23
C VAL A 52 6.15 9.11 11.36
N THR A 53 6.13 8.26 12.38
CA THR A 53 7.07 8.32 13.52
C THR A 53 8.37 7.56 13.28
N SER A 54 8.45 6.75 12.22
CA SER A 54 9.62 5.93 11.95
C SER A 54 10.75 6.76 11.31
N PRO A 55 11.96 6.86 11.89
CA PRO A 55 13.04 7.64 11.29
C PRO A 55 13.52 7.09 9.94
N SER A 56 13.23 5.82 9.63
CA SER A 56 13.64 5.16 8.40
C SER A 56 12.59 5.20 7.28
N TRP A 57 11.41 5.81 7.51
CA TRP A 57 10.30 5.73 6.55
C TRP A 57 10.67 6.22 5.16
N ARG A 58 11.51 7.27 5.04
CA ARG A 58 11.94 7.82 3.75
C ARG A 58 12.69 6.81 2.89
N LYS A 59 13.66 6.10 3.49
CA LYS A 59 14.47 5.10 2.79
C LYS A 59 13.61 3.91 2.36
N SER A 60 12.78 3.40 3.26
CA SER A 60 11.88 2.29 2.94
C SER A 60 10.86 2.66 1.86
N LEU A 61 10.28 3.86 1.94
CA LEU A 61 9.33 4.38 0.95
C LEU A 61 9.96 4.42 -0.45
N GLN A 62 11.16 4.99 -0.59
CA GLN A 62 11.88 5.04 -1.87
C GLN A 62 12.14 3.65 -2.45
N ASN A 63 12.55 2.70 -1.60
CA ASN A 63 12.79 1.31 -2.03
C ASN A 63 11.52 0.63 -2.53
N ILE A 64 10.40 0.82 -1.83
CA ILE A 64 9.10 0.25 -2.22
C ILE A 64 8.61 0.86 -3.53
N ILE A 65 8.64 2.20 -3.64
CA ILE A 65 8.20 2.90 -4.87
C ILE A 65 9.04 2.46 -6.05
N LYS A 66 10.37 2.38 -5.89
CA LYS A 66 11.26 1.89 -6.94
C LYS A 66 10.86 0.47 -7.37
N GLY A 67 10.69 -0.43 -6.41
CA GLY A 67 10.31 -1.81 -6.70
C GLY A 67 8.94 -1.94 -7.39
N VAL A 68 7.96 -1.12 -7.03
CA VAL A 68 6.67 -1.06 -7.74
C VAL A 68 6.86 -0.59 -9.18
N ARG A 69 7.64 0.47 -9.40
CA ARG A 69 7.93 1.01 -10.74
C ARG A 69 8.74 0.05 -11.61
N ASP A 70 9.65 -0.72 -11.02
CA ASP A 70 10.41 -1.77 -11.71
C ASP A 70 9.48 -2.91 -12.20
N ILE A 71 8.37 -3.17 -11.51
CA ILE A 71 7.36 -4.18 -11.89
C ILE A 71 6.33 -3.60 -12.88
N LYS A 72 5.85 -2.39 -12.63
CA LYS A 72 4.82 -1.69 -13.40
C LYS A 72 5.15 -0.20 -13.46
N ALA A 73 5.81 0.21 -14.54
CA ALA A 73 6.37 1.56 -14.70
C ALA A 73 5.31 2.67 -14.64
N ASP A 74 4.10 2.39 -15.09
CA ASP A 74 2.94 3.30 -15.16
C ASP A 74 1.98 3.16 -13.97
N ALA A 75 2.37 2.47 -12.89
CA ALA A 75 1.51 2.28 -11.72
C ALA A 75 1.05 3.61 -11.10
N ASP A 76 -0.24 3.71 -10.78
CA ASP A 76 -0.78 4.75 -9.91
C ASP A 76 -0.42 4.43 -8.47
N ILE A 77 0.32 5.34 -7.82
CA ILE A 77 0.85 5.16 -6.47
C ILE A 77 0.33 6.29 -5.58
N VAL A 78 -0.33 5.93 -4.48
CA VAL A 78 -0.72 6.86 -3.43
C VAL A 78 0.10 6.57 -2.19
N VAL A 79 0.79 7.60 -1.70
CA VAL A 79 1.64 7.52 -0.51
C VAL A 79 0.84 8.00 0.70
N ILE A 80 0.80 7.19 1.76
CA ILE A 80 -0.01 7.45 2.95
C ILE A 80 0.89 7.45 4.19
N GLY A 81 0.98 8.61 4.84
CA GLY A 81 1.56 8.72 6.18
C GLY A 81 0.55 8.29 7.23
N ASN A 82 0.78 7.16 7.88
CA ASN A 82 -0.07 6.57 8.91
C ASN A 82 0.47 6.85 10.31
N LYS A 83 -0.40 6.69 11.33
CA LYS A 83 -0.14 6.91 12.76
C LYS A 83 0.09 8.38 13.14
N CYS A 84 -0.59 9.30 12.45
CA CYS A 84 -0.54 10.74 12.73
C CYS A 84 -0.98 11.11 14.15
N ASP A 85 -1.77 10.27 14.80
CA ASP A 85 -2.12 10.39 16.22
C ASP A 85 -0.89 10.47 17.13
N LYS A 86 0.22 9.80 16.75
CA LYS A 86 1.47 9.79 17.52
C LYS A 86 2.37 11.01 17.29
N LEU A 87 2.07 11.87 16.33
CA LEU A 87 2.81 13.11 16.10
C LEU A 87 2.48 14.19 17.14
N LYS A 88 1.37 14.03 17.85
CA LYS A 88 1.06 14.88 19.00
C LYS A 88 1.98 14.53 20.16
N LYS A 89 3.10 15.24 20.27
CA LYS A 89 3.70 15.53 21.58
C LYS A 89 3.07 16.82 22.10
N GLY A 90 2.25 16.71 23.14
CA GLY A 90 1.82 17.85 23.95
C GLY A 90 0.37 17.73 24.43
N ALA A 91 0.18 17.54 25.73
CA ALA A 91 0.25 18.66 26.66
C ALA A 91 1.39 18.41 27.65
#